data_AF-A0A653SB26-F1
#
_entry.id   AF-A0A653SB26-F1
#
_cell.length_a   1.000
_cell.length_b   1.000
_cell.length_c   1.000
_cell.angle_alpha   90.00
_cell.angle_beta   90.00
_cell.angle_gamma   90.00
#
_symmetry.space_group_name_H-M   'P 1'
#
loop_
_entity.id
_entity.type
_entity.pdbx_description
1 polymer ?
#
loop_
_entity_poly.entity_id
_entity_poly.type
_entity_poly.pdbx_seq_one_letter_code
_entity_poly.pdbx_strand_id
1 'polypeptide(L)'
;MNFIPVGFTFDYSDGDTTTTRTGGSTWASLGLAEFSKTPTSHRYTTVGTKTITVEVEYAAEYRIGDSGWLPVVGTLSIPTEEPHTVQIVRNSTVGVDKPCRPGKPAIGC
;
A
#
# COMPACT_ATOMS: atom_id res chain seq x y z
N MET A 1 17.33 23.29 -4.85
CA MET A 1 17.38 21.99 -4.18
C MET A 1 16.25 21.15 -4.73
N ASN A 2 16.48 19.89 -5.04
CA ASN A 2 15.45 18.93 -5.44
C ASN A 2 15.55 17.72 -4.52
N PHE A 3 14.40 17.18 -4.12
CA PHE A 3 14.30 16.00 -3.26
C PHE A 3 13.66 14.87 -4.04
N ILE A 4 14.35 13.74 -4.09
CA ILE A 4 13.98 12.60 -4.92
C ILE A 4 13.68 11.43 -3.98
N PRO A 5 12.45 10.89 -3.96
CA PRO A 5 12.16 9.72 -3.16
C PRO A 5 12.92 8.51 -3.71
N VAL A 6 13.65 7.83 -2.84
CA VAL A 6 14.50 6.67 -3.19
C VAL A 6 14.12 5.40 -2.42
N GLY A 7 13.28 5.51 -1.39
CA GLY A 7 12.80 4.39 -0.58
C GLY A 7 11.47 4.70 0.09
N PHE A 8 10.66 3.66 0.29
CA PHE A 8 9.36 3.74 0.95
C PHE A 8 9.23 2.59 1.92
N THR A 9 9.15 2.88 3.22
CA THR A 9 8.95 1.89 4.27
C THR A 9 7.51 1.98 4.77
N PHE A 10 6.74 0.93 4.51
CA PHE A 10 5.36 0.79 4.95
C PHE A 10 5.33 0.11 6.32
N ASP A 11 4.55 0.65 7.26
CA ASP A 11 4.13 -0.03 8.49
C ASP A 11 2.65 -0.37 8.37
N TYR A 12 2.34 -1.66 8.50
CA TYR A 12 1.00 -2.19 8.27
C TYR A 12 0.13 -2.25 9.53
N SER A 13 0.62 -1.83 10.71
CA SER A 13 -0.06 -1.90 12.02
C SER A 13 -0.51 -3.30 12.46
N ASP A 14 0.15 -4.33 11.94
CA ASP A 14 0.04 -5.72 12.41
C ASP A 14 1.38 -6.30 12.88
N GLY A 15 2.42 -5.47 12.96
CA GLY A 15 3.78 -5.84 13.33
C GLY A 15 4.71 -6.05 12.13
N ASP A 16 4.16 -6.15 10.92
CA ASP A 16 4.95 -6.26 9.71
C ASP A 16 5.26 -4.89 9.11
N THR A 17 6.47 -4.78 8.56
CA THR A 17 6.91 -3.63 7.77
C THR A 17 7.48 -4.11 6.44
N THR A 18 7.45 -3.27 5.41
CA THR A 18 8.06 -3.58 4.11
C THR A 18 8.68 -2.34 3.50
N THR A 19 9.93 -2.46 3.07
CA THR A 19 10.63 -1.42 2.33
C THR A 19 10.62 -1.72 0.84
N THR A 20 10.22 -0.74 0.03
CA THR A 20 10.18 -0.84 -1.43
C THR A 20 10.87 0.37 -2.08
N ARG A 21 11.14 0.28 -3.39
CA ARG A 21 11.71 1.37 -4.18
C ARG A 21 10.64 2.23 -4.89
N THR A 22 9.36 1.95 -4.67
CA THR A 22 8.25 2.64 -5.33
C THR A 22 7.12 2.91 -4.33
N GLY A 23 6.51 4.09 -4.36
CA GLY A 23 5.34 4.40 -3.51
C GLY A 23 4.06 3.65 -3.87
N GLY A 24 4.09 2.80 -4.89
CA GLY A 24 2.94 2.08 -5.43
C GLY A 24 2.34 2.77 -6.65
N SER A 25 1.40 2.10 -7.31
CA SER A 25 0.64 2.62 -8.43
C SER A 25 -0.70 1.89 -8.54
N THR A 26 -1.64 2.47 -9.29
CA THR A 26 -2.94 1.82 -9.50
C THR A 26 -2.77 0.56 -10.36
N TRP A 27 -3.67 -0.42 -10.19
CA TRP A 27 -3.66 -1.61 -11.05
C TRP A 27 -3.74 -1.27 -12.53
N ALA A 28 -4.56 -0.27 -12.91
CA ALA A 28 -4.69 0.21 -14.28
C ALA A 28 -3.35 0.71 -14.84
N SER A 29 -2.62 1.53 -14.08
CA SER A 29 -1.29 2.02 -14.48
C SER A 29 -0.25 0.90 -14.58
N LEU A 30 -0.43 -0.18 -13.81
CA LEU A 30 0.41 -1.38 -13.85
C LEU A 30 -0.02 -2.40 -14.92
N GLY A 31 -1.15 -2.18 -15.61
CA GLY A 31 -1.74 -3.14 -16.53
C GLY A 31 -2.21 -4.44 -15.86
N LEU A 32 -2.56 -4.38 -14.58
CA LEU A 32 -2.99 -5.53 -13.78
C LEU A 32 -4.50 -5.56 -13.59
N ALA A 33 -5.06 -6.75 -13.41
CA ALA A 33 -6.44 -6.90 -12.97
C ALA A 33 -6.60 -6.44 -11.51
N GLU A 34 -7.80 -5.97 -11.15
CA GLU A 34 -8.11 -5.62 -9.76
C GLU A 34 -7.84 -6.79 -8.81
N PHE A 35 -7.37 -6.48 -7.60
CA PHE A 35 -6.94 -7.45 -6.59
C PHE A 35 -5.71 -8.29 -6.93
N SER A 36 -5.01 -8.00 -8.04
CA SER A 36 -3.71 -8.62 -8.31
C SER A 36 -2.66 -8.15 -7.31
N LYS A 37 -1.73 -9.04 -6.95
CA LYS A 37 -0.58 -8.68 -6.11
C LYS A 37 0.32 -7.66 -6.84
N THR A 38 0.62 -6.57 -6.17
CA THR A 38 1.57 -5.52 -6.57
C THR A 38 2.84 -5.58 -5.68
N PRO A 39 3.93 -4.89 -6.06
CA PRO A 39 5.13 -4.80 -5.21
C PRO A 39 4.89 -4.20 -3.82
N THR A 40 3.84 -3.40 -3.63
CA THR A 40 3.46 -2.77 -2.36
C THR A 40 2.28 -3.48 -1.67
N SER A 41 1.89 -4.67 -2.14
CA SER A 41 0.80 -5.44 -1.55
C SER A 41 1.17 -6.12 -0.24
N HIS A 42 0.26 -6.08 0.73
CA HIS A 42 0.35 -6.78 2.01
C HIS A 42 -0.88 -7.63 2.27
N ARG A 43 -0.70 -8.75 2.99
CA ARG A 43 -1.80 -9.66 3.33
C ARG A 43 -1.96 -9.76 4.83
N TYR A 44 -3.08 -9.25 5.32
CA TYR A 44 -3.47 -9.38 6.72
C TYR A 44 -3.99 -10.77 7.08
N THR A 45 -3.68 -11.21 8.30
CA THR A 45 -4.17 -12.48 8.87
C THR A 45 -5.41 -12.30 9.75
N THR A 46 -5.65 -11.07 10.23
CA THR A 46 -6.75 -10.70 11.13
C THR A 46 -7.65 -9.64 10.50
N VAL A 47 -8.95 -9.73 10.78
CA VAL A 47 -9.94 -8.73 10.36
C VAL A 47 -9.97 -7.56 11.35
N GLY A 48 -10.38 -6.39 10.87
CA GLY A 48 -10.49 -5.18 11.70
C GLY A 48 -9.87 -3.97 11.02
N THR A 49 -9.90 -2.85 11.74
CA THR A 49 -9.34 -1.58 11.27
C THR A 49 -7.82 -1.58 11.41
N LYS A 50 -7.14 -1.13 10.37
CA LYS A 50 -5.68 -1.01 10.31
C LYS A 50 -5.30 0.40 9.85
N THR A 51 -4.24 0.93 10.44
CA THR A 51 -3.73 2.27 10.14
C THR A 51 -2.33 2.11 9.56
N ILE A 52 -2.20 2.34 8.27
CA ILE A 52 -0.97 2.20 7.52
C ILE A 52 -0.24 3.55 7.54
N THR A 53 1.03 3.55 7.89
CA THR A 53 1.92 4.73 7.77
C THR A 53 3.05 4.42 6.81
N VAL A 54 3.62 5.46 6.21
CA VAL A 54 4.75 5.33 5.29
C VAL A 54 5.85 6.30 5.71
N GLU A 55 7.08 5.80 5.78
CA GLU A 55 8.28 6.64 5.85
C GLU A 55 8.95 6.67 4.48
N VAL A 56 9.20 7.87 3.97
CA VAL A 56 9.82 8.07 2.66
C VAL A 56 11.26 8.53 2.85
N GLU A 57 12.19 7.77 2.27
CA GLU A 57 13.60 8.12 2.20
C GLU A 57 13.84 8.99 0.96
N TYR A 58 14.42 10.18 1.16
CA TYR A 58 14.75 11.13 0.10
C TYR A 58 16.26 11.28 -0.08
N ALA A 59 16.72 11.20 -1.32
CA ALA A 59 17.99 11.77 -1.74
C ALA A 59 17.78 13.25 -2.11
N ALA A 60 18.81 14.08 -1.93
CA ALA A 60 18.76 15.49 -2.31
C ALA A 60 19.82 15.83 -3.35
N GLU A 61 19.50 16.76 -4.22
CA GLU A 61 20.44 17.35 -5.18
C GLU A 61 20.31 18.88 -5.19
N TYR A 62 21.41 19.58 -5.49
CA TYR A 62 21.45 21.04 -5.56
C TYR A 62 22.06 21.51 -6.86
N ARG A 63 21.75 22.76 -7.24
CA ARG A 63 22.30 23.45 -8.42
C ARG A 63 22.63 24.89 -8.04
N ILE A 64 23.66 25.44 -8.66
CA ILE A 64 24.08 26.84 -8.47
C ILE A 64 24.08 27.53 -9.84
N GLY A 65 23.22 28.52 -10.01
CA GLY A 65 23.00 29.16 -11.31
C GLY A 65 22.55 28.16 -12.37
N ASP A 66 23.30 28.11 -13.47
CA ASP A 66 23.06 27.23 -14.63
C ASP A 66 23.96 25.98 -14.61
N SER A 67 24.56 25.64 -13.46
CA SER A 67 25.29 24.39 -13.30
C SER A 67 24.37 23.16 -13.41
N GLY A 68 24.95 22.00 -13.72
CA GLY A 68 24.26 20.72 -13.53
C GLY A 68 23.86 20.47 -12.07
N TRP A 69 22.96 19.52 -11.86
CA TRP A 69 22.59 19.04 -10.53
C TRP A 69 23.75 18.25 -9.91
N LEU A 70 24.04 18.53 -8.64
CA LEU A 70 25.06 17.85 -7.85
C LEU A 70 24.38 17.11 -6.67
N PRO A 71 24.72 15.84 -6.42
CA PRO A 71 24.14 15.08 -5.33
C PRO A 71 24.60 15.61 -3.97
N VAL A 72 23.71 15.56 -2.99
CA VAL A 72 24.03 15.70 -1.56
C VAL A 72 24.30 14.31 -1.00
N VAL A 73 25.38 14.14 -0.23
CA VAL A 73 25.70 12.86 0.40
C VAL A 73 24.73 12.57 1.55
N GLY A 74 24.12 11.39 1.52
CA GLY A 74 23.17 10.92 2.54
C GLY A 74 21.72 10.97 2.08
N THR A 75 20.84 10.52 2.96
CA THR A 75 19.39 10.50 2.75
C THR A 75 18.66 11.06 3.97
N LEU A 76 17.43 11.50 3.74
CA LEU A 76 16.53 12.00 4.78
C LEU A 76 15.26 11.14 4.82
N SER A 77 14.97 10.53 5.96
CA SER A 77 13.70 9.85 6.21
C SER A 77 12.66 10.84 6.70
N ILE A 78 11.50 10.87 6.04
CA ILE A 78 10.36 11.73 6.39
C ILE A 78 9.10 10.85 6.49
N PRO A 79 8.41 10.81 7.65
CA PRO A 79 7.12 10.14 7.75
C PRO A 79 6.03 10.92 7.01
N THR A 80 5.07 10.21 6.41
CA THR A 80 3.85 10.82 5.85
C THR A 80 3.00 11.40 6.97
N GLU A 81 2.49 12.63 6.78
CA GLU A 81 1.71 13.33 7.81
C GLU A 81 0.36 12.67 8.10
N GLU A 82 -0.30 12.11 7.08
CA GLU A 82 -1.62 11.50 7.20
C GLU A 82 -1.54 9.97 7.12
N PRO A 83 -1.83 9.25 8.21
CA PRO A 83 -1.97 7.80 8.19
C PRO A 83 -3.20 7.36 7.36
N HIS A 84 -3.05 6.26 6.63
CA HIS A 84 -4.14 5.69 5.83
C HIS A 84 -4.87 4.59 6.59
N THR A 85 -6.15 4.80 6.87
CA THR A 85 -6.98 3.81 7.57
C THR A 85 -7.72 2.92 6.57
N VAL A 86 -7.60 1.60 6.75
CA VAL A 86 -8.27 0.58 5.94
C VAL A 86 -9.04 -0.40 6.82
N GLN A 87 -10.13 -0.94 6.29
CA GLN A 87 -10.91 -1.99 6.96
C GLN A 87 -10.61 -3.34 6.33
N ILE A 88 -10.02 -4.23 7.11
CA ILE A 88 -9.71 -5.59 6.68
C ILE A 88 -10.93 -6.47 6.92
N VAL A 89 -11.49 -6.98 5.83
CA VAL A 89 -12.65 -7.87 5.85
C VAL A 89 -12.26 -9.25 5.33
N ARG A 90 -12.95 -10.27 5.82
CA ARG A 90 -12.88 -11.62 5.27
C ARG A 90 -14.10 -11.84 4.39
N ASN A 91 -13.89 -12.04 3.10
CA ASN A 91 -14.95 -12.52 2.22
C ASN A 91 -14.98 -14.05 2.26
N SER A 92 -16.11 -14.65 2.62
CA SER A 92 -16.35 -16.08 2.51
C SER A 92 -17.45 -16.31 1.49
N THR A 93 -17.09 -16.75 0.29
CA THR A 93 -18.06 -17.19 -0.71
C THR A 93 -18.59 -18.55 -0.28
N VAL A 94 -19.78 -18.61 0.32
CA VAL A 94 -20.48 -19.87 0.49
C VAL A 94 -21.05 -20.29 -0.87
N GLY A 95 -20.38 -21.25 -1.52
CA GLY A 95 -20.95 -21.90 -2.70
C GLY A 95 -22.16 -22.72 -2.29
N VAL A 96 -23.36 -22.24 -2.61
CA VAL A 96 -24.59 -23.04 -2.46
C VAL A 96 -24.70 -23.99 -3.64
N ASP A 97 -24.20 -25.22 -3.46
CA ASP A 97 -24.32 -26.31 -4.44
C ASP A 97 -25.73 -26.96 -4.46
N LYS A 98 -26.73 -26.30 -3.87
CA LYS A 98 -28.11 -26.81 -3.81
C LYS A 98 -29.11 -25.68 -4.08
N PRO A 99 -30.14 -25.91 -4.92
CA PRO A 99 -31.18 -24.91 -5.15
C PRO A 99 -31.85 -24.55 -3.83
N CYS A 100 -32.08 -23.24 -3.62
CA CYS A 100 -32.81 -22.73 -2.46
C CYS A 100 -34.13 -23.49 -2.31
N ARG A 101 -34.33 -24.13 -1.16
CA ARG A 101 -35.61 -24.77 -0.85
C ARG A 101 -36.64 -23.69 -0.51
N PRO A 102 -37.83 -23.70 -1.13
CA PRO A 102 -38.90 -22.78 -0.76
C PRO A 102 -39.26 -22.94 0.72
N GLY A 103 -39.32 -21.83 1.47
CA GLY A 103 -39.99 -21.78 2.78
C GLY A 103 -39.12 -21.51 4.01
N LYS A 104 -37.80 -21.32 3.89
CA LYS A 104 -36.98 -20.80 5.01
C LYS A 104 -35.93 -19.81 4.48
N PRO A 105 -36.04 -18.50 4.80
CA PRO A 105 -34.97 -17.55 4.56
C PRO A 105 -33.76 -17.92 5.43
N ALA A 106 -32.58 -17.98 4.81
CA ALA A 106 -31.31 -18.18 5.48
C ALA A 106 -30.29 -17.27 4.80
N ILE A 107 -29.25 -16.81 5.49
CA ILE A 107 -28.25 -15.94 4.82
C ILE A 107 -27.66 -16.68 3.61
N GLY A 108 -28.02 -16.24 2.40
CA GLY A 108 -27.73 -16.94 1.12
C GLY A 108 -28.95 -17.45 0.33
N CYS A 109 -30.17 -17.32 0.86
CA CYS A 109 -31.49 -17.49 0.24
C CYS A 109 -32.49 -16.51 0.91
#